data_AF-M1W5H8-F1
#
_entry.id   AF-M1W5H8-F1
#
_cell.length_a   1.000
_cell.length_b   1.000
_cell.length_c   1.000
_cell.angle_alpha   90.00
_cell.angle_beta   90.00
_cell.angle_gamma   90.00
#
_symmetry.space_group_name_H-M   'P 1'
#
loop_
_entity.id
_entity.type
_entity.pdbx_description
1 polymer ?
#
loop_
_entity_poly.entity_id
_entity_poly.type
_entity_poly.pdbx_seq_one_letter_code
_entity_poly.pdbx_strand_id
1 'polypeptide(L)'
;MAETTTTSDTNRVLELLRRVDLEYPDGELLECLLRDSIDPLQTARYILGRCSAEGDDLDLFTLLSDWKRLISVFTYDGSRYPSRDQTIISMIRKRDRGKCCLTGLGYSVWDPLMVVPLLPTEGFQIDKELHELLGIFIGTSLLDWLLLKSASLSPGQNHWLVRRSAAAALAQGYFQFIFRKDLKYIVSTSMIGGPTLPPIIKKVPWRRTAHFTNCITSHVDHPDTSALEILSRFAEPIRWTDVAREVAYKRAKPVRNGPTTSLWRFLSERGATAAAMAWRLVPTLFRIRAYRGLAFLGAHMYGPSCSFNVQRLPFGLYLKTAPTRRHQSLANEFAALQLVRRHTNIHVPSALDLVSDSEDSYLLTTTVRGVSLGRCIDTLSHDEVTALVGDLQRCLLELRAIPKEVSPKYAITNALGEACYDGRLITGSDYDEARGDFFGPFVDEDDFNDTLRCGALPNVVHSSGHEIVLTHGDLNMRNIMMHNGRLSGIIDWETCGWFPDYWDYTKAHFITKIHRRWLKIVDAVFEKLRNFEAELAVERQLWWYCY
;
A
#
# COMPACT_ATOMS: atom_id res chain seq x y z
N MET A 1 -11.57 -32.23 -16.71
CA MET A 1 -10.11 -32.35 -16.94
C MET A 1 -9.50 -31.17 -17.71
N ALA A 2 -10.29 -30.24 -18.28
CA ALA A 2 -9.74 -29.05 -18.97
C ALA A 2 -9.61 -27.80 -18.08
N GLU A 3 -10.34 -27.70 -16.95
CA GLU A 3 -10.19 -26.59 -15.98
C GLU A 3 -9.01 -26.78 -15.02
N THR A 4 -8.46 -27.99 -14.90
CA THR A 4 -7.30 -28.27 -14.04
C THR A 4 -5.96 -27.95 -14.69
N THR A 5 -5.91 -27.83 -16.02
CA THR A 5 -4.70 -27.44 -16.76
C THR A 5 -4.56 -25.93 -16.97
N THR A 6 -5.65 -25.15 -16.88
CA THR A 6 -5.68 -23.70 -17.14
C THR A 6 -4.94 -22.85 -16.09
N THR A 7 -4.90 -23.28 -14.84
CA THR A 7 -4.16 -22.61 -13.75
C THR A 7 -2.69 -23.06 -13.69
N SER A 8 -2.34 -24.15 -14.35
CA SER A 8 -1.01 -24.78 -14.24
C SER A 8 0.09 -23.93 -14.86
N ASP A 9 -0.08 -23.47 -16.12
CA ASP A 9 0.98 -22.77 -16.85
C ASP A 9 1.30 -21.39 -16.25
N THR A 10 0.28 -20.60 -15.91
CA THR A 10 0.45 -19.30 -15.24
C THR A 10 1.15 -19.46 -13.89
N ASN A 11 0.76 -20.45 -13.09
CA ASN A 11 1.42 -20.74 -11.82
C ASN A 11 2.87 -21.20 -12.02
N ARG A 12 3.14 -22.01 -13.05
CA ARG A 12 4.47 -22.48 -13.40
C ARG A 12 5.39 -21.32 -13.80
N VAL A 13 4.91 -20.34 -14.57
CA VAL A 13 5.68 -19.13 -14.89
C VAL A 13 5.93 -18.31 -13.62
N LEU A 14 4.90 -18.09 -12.79
CA LEU A 14 5.10 -17.39 -11.52
C LEU A 14 6.10 -18.09 -10.60
N GLU A 15 6.16 -19.43 -10.63
CA GLU A 15 7.17 -20.20 -9.90
C GLU A 15 8.56 -20.06 -10.52
N LEU A 16 8.68 -20.10 -11.85
CA LEU A 16 9.93 -19.86 -12.57
C LEU A 16 10.49 -18.47 -12.25
N LEU A 17 9.67 -17.41 -12.35
CA LEU A 17 10.05 -16.04 -12.01
C LEU A 17 10.47 -15.88 -10.53
N ARG A 18 10.05 -16.78 -9.64
CA ARG A 18 10.48 -16.79 -8.24
C ARG A 18 11.82 -17.49 -8.01
N ARG A 19 12.18 -18.45 -8.86
CA ARG A 19 13.42 -19.21 -8.73
C ARG A 19 14.63 -18.45 -9.28
N VAL A 20 14.42 -17.65 -10.32
CA VAL A 20 15.49 -16.86 -10.94
C VAL A 20 15.82 -15.65 -10.06
N ASP A 21 17.11 -15.44 -9.80
CA ASP A 21 17.61 -14.29 -9.03
C ASP A 21 17.64 -13.04 -9.93
N LEU A 22 16.47 -12.42 -10.09
CA LEU A 22 16.31 -11.18 -10.84
C LEU A 22 16.55 -9.97 -9.93
N GLU A 23 17.27 -8.97 -10.46
CA GLU A 23 17.48 -7.71 -9.77
C GLU A 23 16.14 -7.02 -9.50
N TYR A 24 15.81 -6.70 -8.25
CA TYR A 24 14.56 -6.01 -7.95
C TYR A 24 14.51 -4.60 -8.58
N PRO A 25 13.43 -4.20 -9.30
CA PRO A 25 12.11 -4.86 -9.43
C PRO A 25 11.85 -5.65 -10.73
N ASP A 26 12.86 -6.20 -11.39
CA ASP A 26 12.72 -6.89 -12.69
C ASP A 26 11.76 -8.08 -12.68
N GLY A 27 11.67 -8.79 -11.55
CA GLY A 27 10.64 -9.82 -11.37
C GLY A 27 9.21 -9.26 -11.43
N GLU A 28 8.97 -8.07 -10.85
CA GLU A 28 7.65 -7.41 -10.90
C GLU A 28 7.31 -6.95 -12.33
N LEU A 29 8.31 -6.53 -13.11
CA LEU A 29 8.13 -6.18 -14.53
C LEU A 29 7.68 -7.38 -15.36
N LEU A 30 8.29 -8.55 -15.17
CA LEU A 30 7.88 -9.78 -15.87
C LEU A 30 6.55 -10.32 -15.36
N GLU A 31 6.25 -10.17 -14.07
CA GLU A 31 4.92 -10.48 -13.55
C GLU A 31 3.84 -9.59 -14.18
N CYS A 32 4.12 -8.30 -14.42
CA CYS A 32 3.22 -7.41 -15.17
C CYS A 32 2.99 -7.87 -16.61
N LEU A 33 4.04 -8.35 -17.31
CA LEU A 33 3.88 -8.91 -18.65
C LEU A 33 2.82 -10.02 -18.65
N LEU A 34 2.87 -10.91 -17.65
CA LEU A 34 1.90 -11.99 -17.49
C LEU A 34 0.51 -11.49 -17.06
N ARG A 35 0.44 -10.72 -15.97
CA ARG A 35 -0.83 -10.34 -15.30
C ARG A 35 -1.65 -9.31 -16.07
N ASP A 36 -0.99 -8.38 -16.76
CA ASP A 36 -1.64 -7.25 -17.43
C ASP A 36 -1.83 -7.49 -18.94
N SER A 37 -1.41 -8.66 -19.43
CA SER A 37 -1.68 -9.10 -20.80
C SER A 37 -3.16 -9.32 -21.09
N ILE A 38 -3.55 -9.32 -22.37
CA ILE A 38 -4.93 -9.61 -22.77
C ILE A 38 -5.31 -11.07 -22.52
N ASP A 39 -4.34 -11.98 -22.66
CA ASP A 39 -4.48 -13.40 -22.41
C ASP A 39 -3.27 -13.88 -21.58
N PRO A 40 -3.42 -13.93 -20.24
CA PRO A 40 -2.36 -14.41 -19.36
C PRO A 40 -1.93 -15.85 -19.63
N LEU A 41 -2.81 -16.71 -20.16
CA LEU A 41 -2.48 -18.10 -20.45
C LEU A 41 -1.61 -18.19 -21.70
N GLN A 42 -1.99 -17.47 -22.76
CA GLN A 42 -1.17 -17.38 -23.97
C GLN A 42 0.21 -16.77 -23.64
N THR A 43 0.23 -15.74 -22.82
CA THR A 43 1.47 -15.10 -22.35
C THR A 43 2.32 -16.07 -21.53
N ALA A 44 1.73 -16.87 -20.63
CA ALA A 44 2.45 -17.89 -19.89
C ALA A 44 3.13 -18.91 -20.81
N ARG A 45 2.40 -19.38 -21.84
CA ARG A 45 2.92 -20.33 -22.83
C ARG A 45 4.03 -19.71 -23.68
N TYR A 46 3.90 -18.44 -24.05
CA TYR A 46 4.95 -17.72 -24.75
C TYR A 46 6.23 -17.64 -23.92
N ILE A 47 6.12 -17.28 -22.63
CA ILE A 47 7.26 -17.22 -21.70
C ILE A 47 7.90 -18.61 -21.55
N LEU A 48 7.11 -19.65 -21.29
CA LEU A 48 7.61 -21.03 -21.15
C LEU A 48 8.26 -21.53 -22.45
N GLY A 49 7.67 -21.23 -23.60
CA GLY A 49 8.22 -21.61 -24.91
C GLY A 49 9.56 -20.94 -25.18
N ARG A 50 9.70 -19.66 -24.80
CA ARG A 50 10.95 -18.94 -24.95
C ARG A 50 12.03 -19.44 -23.98
N CYS A 51 11.68 -19.82 -22.75
CA CYS A 51 12.65 -20.31 -21.77
C CYS A 51 13.04 -21.79 -21.95
N SER A 52 12.20 -22.59 -22.62
CA SER A 52 12.48 -24.03 -22.84
C SER A 52 13.45 -24.29 -24.01
N ALA A 53 13.93 -23.23 -24.68
CA ALA A 53 14.66 -23.35 -25.94
C ALA A 53 16.18 -23.54 -25.77
N GLU A 54 16.86 -22.93 -24.79
CA GLU A 54 18.28 -23.18 -24.50
C GLU A 54 18.67 -22.47 -23.19
N GLY A 55 18.85 -23.21 -22.08
CA GLY A 55 19.36 -22.67 -20.81
C GLY A 55 18.47 -21.60 -20.14
N ASP A 56 17.58 -22.05 -19.25
CA ASP A 56 16.47 -21.30 -18.62
C ASP A 56 16.75 -19.82 -18.23
N ASP A 57 17.96 -19.47 -17.78
CA ASP A 57 18.27 -18.12 -17.28
C ASP A 57 18.55 -17.10 -18.40
N LEU A 58 19.27 -17.47 -19.47
CA LEU A 58 19.75 -16.53 -20.50
C LEU A 58 18.61 -15.96 -21.36
N ASP A 59 17.61 -16.79 -21.66
CA ASP A 59 16.43 -16.40 -22.43
C ASP A 59 15.49 -15.47 -21.65
N LEU A 60 15.45 -15.60 -20.31
CA LEU A 60 14.65 -14.73 -19.46
C LEU A 60 15.22 -13.30 -19.40
N PHE A 61 16.54 -13.15 -19.31
CA PHE A 61 17.20 -11.83 -19.36
C PHE A 61 16.99 -11.17 -20.73
N THR A 62 17.02 -11.95 -21.81
CA THR A 62 16.75 -11.44 -23.17
C THR A 62 15.29 -10.98 -23.29
N LEU A 63 14.33 -11.78 -22.80
CA LEU A 63 12.92 -11.40 -22.74
C LEU A 63 12.71 -10.12 -21.92
N LEU A 64 13.34 -10.02 -20.76
CA LEU A 64 13.27 -8.84 -19.91
C LEU A 64 13.84 -7.60 -20.60
N SER A 65 14.94 -7.75 -21.34
CA SER A 65 15.52 -6.67 -22.15
C SER A 65 14.56 -6.19 -23.23
N ASP A 66 13.98 -7.11 -24.01
CA ASP A 66 12.97 -6.79 -25.02
C ASP A 66 11.73 -6.13 -24.40
N TRP A 67 11.32 -6.61 -23.23
CA TRP A 67 10.19 -6.06 -22.50
C TRP A 67 10.45 -4.62 -22.03
N LYS A 68 11.63 -4.35 -21.46
CA LYS A 68 12.05 -2.99 -21.08
C LYS A 68 12.14 -2.07 -22.30
N ARG A 69 12.69 -2.55 -23.43
CA ARG A 69 12.70 -1.81 -24.71
C ARG A 69 11.28 -1.47 -25.14
N LEU A 70 10.36 -2.43 -25.15
CA LEU A 70 8.98 -2.22 -25.54
C LEU A 70 8.26 -1.22 -24.63
N ILE A 71 8.40 -1.33 -23.30
CA ILE A 71 7.83 -0.37 -22.35
C ILE A 71 8.35 1.05 -22.66
N SER A 72 9.65 1.19 -22.94
CA SER A 72 10.28 2.49 -23.19
C SER A 72 9.64 3.26 -24.36
N VAL A 73 9.15 2.55 -25.38
CA VAL A 73 8.41 3.16 -26.52
C VAL A 73 7.13 3.87 -26.07
N PHE A 74 6.52 3.39 -24.99
CA PHE A 74 5.30 3.97 -24.41
C PHE A 74 5.58 4.94 -23.26
N THR A 75 6.81 5.01 -22.75
CA THR A 75 7.23 6.01 -21.77
C THR A 75 7.41 7.39 -22.40
N TYR A 76 7.19 8.44 -21.59
CA TYR A 76 7.22 9.82 -22.07
C TYR A 76 8.65 10.35 -22.13
N ASP A 77 9.18 10.58 -23.34
CA ASP A 77 10.45 11.27 -23.57
C ASP A 77 10.30 12.71 -24.14
N GLY A 78 9.09 13.13 -24.48
CA GLY A 78 8.82 14.42 -25.13
C GLY A 78 7.83 14.36 -26.30
N SER A 79 7.58 13.18 -26.88
CA SER A 79 6.76 12.99 -28.10
C SER A 79 5.25 13.31 -28.01
N ARG A 80 4.70 13.61 -26.82
CA ARG A 80 3.28 14.03 -26.63
C ARG A 80 3.19 15.51 -26.24
N TYR A 81 3.72 16.38 -27.10
CA TYR A 81 3.57 17.81 -26.90
C TYR A 81 2.09 18.22 -26.97
N PRO A 82 1.67 19.21 -26.17
CA PRO A 82 0.36 19.80 -26.34
C PRO A 82 0.19 20.32 -27.77
N SER A 83 -0.98 20.07 -28.36
CA SER A 83 -1.32 20.63 -29.67
C SER A 83 -1.25 22.15 -29.60
N ARG A 84 -0.66 22.76 -30.62
CA ARG A 84 -0.58 24.23 -30.79
C ARG A 84 -1.63 24.76 -31.76
N ASP A 85 -2.37 23.88 -32.43
CA ASP A 85 -3.41 24.26 -33.38
C ASP A 85 -4.65 24.74 -32.62
N GLN A 86 -4.98 26.02 -32.80
CA GLN A 86 -6.10 26.67 -32.12
C GLN A 86 -7.46 26.07 -32.51
N THR A 87 -7.58 25.51 -33.72
CA THR A 87 -8.78 24.83 -34.22
C THR A 87 -8.99 23.53 -33.44
N ILE A 88 -7.94 22.72 -33.31
CA ILE A 88 -7.97 21.48 -32.52
C ILE A 88 -8.24 21.80 -31.05
N ILE A 89 -7.56 22.81 -30.50
CA ILE A 89 -7.73 23.21 -29.09
C ILE A 89 -9.18 23.59 -28.79
N SER A 90 -9.78 24.45 -29.61
CA SER A 90 -11.15 24.92 -29.41
C SER A 90 -12.17 23.77 -29.55
N MET A 91 -11.98 22.91 -30.55
CA MET A 91 -12.80 21.73 -30.81
C MET A 91 -12.79 20.75 -29.61
N ILE A 92 -11.60 20.36 -29.14
CA ILE A 92 -11.45 19.42 -28.03
C ILE A 92 -11.95 20.03 -26.70
N ARG A 93 -11.69 21.32 -26.46
CA ARG A 93 -12.23 22.01 -25.27
C ARG A 93 -13.75 22.01 -25.23
N LYS A 94 -14.40 22.21 -26.38
CA LYS A 94 -15.87 22.14 -26.51
C LYS A 94 -16.36 20.72 -26.25
N ARG A 95 -15.75 19.71 -26.89
CA ARG A 95 -16.11 18.29 -26.69
C ARG A 95 -15.99 17.85 -25.23
N ASP A 96 -14.90 18.21 -24.57
CA ASP A 96 -14.59 17.77 -23.20
C ASP A 96 -15.17 18.72 -22.13
N ARG A 97 -16.00 19.69 -22.54
CA ARG A 97 -16.73 20.63 -21.68
C ARG A 97 -15.81 21.38 -20.70
N GLY A 98 -14.58 21.69 -21.14
CA GLY A 98 -13.59 22.39 -20.32
C GLY A 98 -13.17 21.65 -19.05
N LYS A 99 -13.32 20.31 -19.01
CA LYS A 99 -12.90 19.48 -17.88
C LYS A 99 -11.80 18.50 -18.29
N CYS A 100 -10.88 18.26 -17.37
CA CYS A 100 -9.84 17.25 -17.53
C CYS A 100 -10.47 15.84 -17.62
N CYS A 101 -10.22 15.10 -18.69
CA CYS A 101 -10.77 13.76 -18.91
C CYS A 101 -10.35 12.77 -17.81
N LEU A 102 -9.12 12.89 -17.30
CA LEU A 102 -8.58 12.04 -16.24
C LEU A 102 -9.22 12.36 -14.88
N THR A 103 -9.17 13.64 -14.48
CA THR A 103 -9.44 14.05 -13.09
C THR A 103 -10.83 14.63 -12.88
N GLY A 104 -11.50 15.09 -13.94
CA GLY A 104 -12.75 15.85 -13.87
C GLY A 104 -12.59 17.32 -13.45
N LEU A 105 -11.38 17.76 -13.12
CA LEU A 105 -11.10 19.13 -12.70
C LEU A 105 -11.20 20.11 -13.88
N GLY A 106 -11.73 21.30 -13.62
CA GLY A 106 -11.91 22.38 -14.61
C GLY A 106 -10.63 23.17 -14.91
N TYR A 107 -10.73 24.50 -15.07
CA TYR A 107 -9.56 25.39 -15.26
C TYR A 107 -8.83 25.72 -13.95
N SER A 108 -7.55 26.12 -14.02
CA SER A 108 -6.65 26.52 -12.91
C SER A 108 -5.48 27.25 -13.53
N VAL A 109 -5.08 28.36 -12.90
CA VAL A 109 -3.93 29.16 -13.31
C VAL A 109 -2.62 28.40 -13.12
N TRP A 110 -2.51 27.64 -12.02
CA TRP A 110 -1.27 26.94 -11.63
C TRP A 110 -1.08 25.58 -12.30
N ASP A 111 -2.15 25.02 -12.88
CA ASP A 111 -2.14 23.71 -13.51
C ASP A 111 -3.07 23.73 -14.73
N PRO A 112 -2.69 24.36 -15.84
CA PRO A 112 -3.61 24.65 -16.94
C PRO A 112 -4.13 23.40 -17.65
N LEU A 113 -5.28 23.53 -18.29
CA LEU A 113 -5.81 22.52 -19.21
C LEU A 113 -5.12 22.62 -20.57
N MET A 114 -4.65 21.49 -21.06
CA MET A 114 -3.92 21.33 -22.32
C MET A 114 -4.59 20.25 -23.16
N VAL A 115 -4.49 20.38 -24.48
CA VAL A 115 -4.94 19.36 -25.42
C VAL A 115 -3.72 18.52 -25.78
N VAL A 116 -3.73 17.25 -25.37
CA VAL A 116 -2.58 16.34 -25.48
C VAL A 116 -2.98 15.16 -26.36
N PRO A 117 -2.08 14.65 -27.22
CA PRO A 117 -2.37 13.45 -27.98
C PRO A 117 -2.35 12.19 -27.10
N LEU A 118 -3.15 11.17 -27.45
CA LEU A 118 -3.15 9.87 -26.78
C LEU A 118 -1.91 9.08 -27.17
N LEU A 119 -1.72 8.88 -28.48
CA LEU A 119 -0.55 8.26 -29.09
C LEU A 119 0.28 9.33 -29.81
N PRO A 120 1.63 9.21 -29.85
CA PRO A 120 2.47 10.19 -30.54
C PRO A 120 2.08 10.32 -32.02
N THR A 121 2.04 11.56 -32.52
CA THR A 121 1.61 11.87 -33.89
C THR A 121 2.72 11.75 -34.93
N GLU A 122 3.98 11.80 -34.50
CA GLU A 122 5.17 11.70 -35.35
C GLU A 122 6.19 10.75 -34.74
N GLY A 123 6.87 9.94 -35.56
CA GLY A 123 7.98 9.09 -35.12
C GLY A 123 7.61 7.88 -34.25
N PHE A 124 6.32 7.57 -34.07
CA PHE A 124 5.90 6.37 -33.35
C PHE A 124 6.18 5.12 -34.19
N GLN A 125 7.33 4.51 -33.97
CA GLN A 125 7.73 3.26 -34.59
C GLN A 125 8.07 2.24 -33.51
N ILE A 126 7.61 1.02 -33.72
CA ILE A 126 7.94 -0.14 -32.89
C ILE A 126 8.82 -1.03 -33.75
N ASP A 127 9.95 -1.47 -33.20
CA ASP A 127 10.85 -2.39 -33.89
C ASP A 127 10.08 -3.68 -34.24
N LYS A 128 10.27 -4.19 -35.46
CA LYS A 128 9.58 -5.40 -35.93
C LYS A 128 9.81 -6.61 -35.02
N GLU A 129 10.98 -6.68 -34.39
CA GLU A 129 11.36 -7.71 -33.43
C GLU A 129 10.47 -7.71 -32.18
N LEU A 130 9.91 -6.56 -31.80
CA LEU A 130 9.05 -6.42 -30.63
C LEU A 130 7.56 -6.64 -30.95
N HIS A 131 7.19 -6.78 -32.23
CA HIS A 131 5.78 -6.94 -32.62
C HIS A 131 5.16 -8.21 -32.06
N GLU A 132 5.91 -9.31 -32.00
CA GLU A 132 5.42 -10.56 -31.43
C GLU A 132 5.13 -10.37 -29.93
N LEU A 133 6.11 -9.86 -29.16
CA LEU A 133 5.95 -9.60 -27.73
C LEU A 133 4.80 -8.62 -27.45
N LEU A 134 4.69 -7.56 -28.26
CA LEU A 134 3.58 -6.62 -28.16
C LEU A 134 2.24 -7.31 -28.45
N GLY A 135 2.16 -8.11 -29.52
CA GLY A 135 0.96 -8.87 -29.89
C GLY A 135 0.52 -9.86 -28.81
N ILE A 136 1.47 -10.49 -28.12
CA ILE A 136 1.18 -11.34 -26.95
C ILE A 136 0.61 -10.50 -25.80
N PHE A 137 1.18 -9.32 -25.54
CA PHE A 137 0.77 -8.47 -24.42
C PHE A 137 -0.59 -7.79 -24.64
N ILE A 138 -0.79 -7.10 -25.77
CA ILE A 138 -2.03 -6.34 -26.05
C ILE A 138 -3.04 -7.12 -26.89
N GLY A 139 -2.66 -8.24 -27.50
CA GLY A 139 -3.49 -9.00 -28.43
C GLY A 139 -3.30 -8.60 -29.88
N THR A 140 -3.51 -9.57 -30.78
CA THR A 140 -3.36 -9.39 -32.23
C THR A 140 -4.30 -8.33 -32.78
N SER A 141 -5.54 -8.24 -32.30
CA SER A 141 -6.51 -7.23 -32.75
C SER A 141 -6.07 -5.80 -32.45
N LEU A 142 -5.52 -5.55 -31.26
CA LEU A 142 -5.00 -4.23 -30.88
C LEU A 142 -3.67 -3.94 -31.58
N LEU A 143 -2.84 -4.95 -31.81
CA LEU A 143 -1.61 -4.81 -32.60
C LEU A 143 -1.93 -4.41 -34.06
N ASP A 144 -2.83 -5.14 -34.73
CA ASP A 144 -3.24 -4.85 -36.10
C ASP A 144 -3.85 -3.44 -36.20
N TRP A 145 -4.71 -3.08 -35.23
CA TRP A 145 -5.25 -1.74 -35.13
C TRP A 145 -4.15 -0.69 -34.96
N LEU A 146 -3.15 -0.95 -34.11
CA LEU A 146 -2.05 -0.02 -33.86
C LEU A 146 -1.19 0.17 -35.11
N LEU A 147 -0.90 -0.90 -35.85
CA LEU A 147 -0.07 -0.85 -37.06
C LEU A 147 -0.79 -0.25 -38.26
N LEU A 148 -2.11 -0.47 -38.40
CA LEU A 148 -2.85 -0.09 -39.60
C LEU A 148 -3.64 1.22 -39.46
N LYS A 149 -4.11 1.55 -38.26
CA LYS A 149 -5.12 2.60 -38.07
C LYS A 149 -4.65 3.77 -37.21
N SER A 150 -3.69 3.57 -36.30
CA SER A 150 -3.28 4.61 -35.34
C SER A 150 -2.79 5.91 -36.00
N ALA A 151 -2.07 5.80 -37.13
CA ALA A 151 -1.57 6.95 -37.89
C ALA A 151 -2.69 7.74 -38.61
N SER A 152 -3.86 7.15 -38.82
CA SER A 152 -5.01 7.76 -39.52
C SER A 152 -6.04 8.39 -38.58
N LEU A 153 -5.78 8.42 -37.26
CA LEU A 153 -6.73 8.95 -36.30
C LEU A 153 -7.01 10.43 -36.52
N SER A 154 -8.29 10.81 -36.46
CA SER A 154 -8.68 12.21 -36.52
C SER A 154 -8.13 12.95 -35.28
N PRO A 155 -7.93 14.28 -35.34
CA PRO A 155 -7.57 15.05 -34.16
C PRO A 155 -8.56 14.88 -33.00
N GLY A 156 -9.85 14.65 -33.30
CA GLY A 156 -10.86 14.27 -32.31
C GLY A 156 -10.50 12.97 -31.60
N GLN A 157 -10.20 11.92 -32.34
CA GLN A 157 -9.93 10.59 -31.80
C GLN A 157 -8.60 10.52 -31.04
N ASN A 158 -7.54 11.19 -31.52
CA ASN A 158 -6.21 11.10 -30.92
C ASN A 158 -5.95 12.18 -29.86
N HIS A 159 -6.87 13.08 -29.52
CA HIS A 159 -6.61 14.11 -28.49
C HIS A 159 -7.66 14.14 -27.39
N TRP A 160 -7.23 14.62 -26.22
CA TRP A 160 -8.09 14.90 -25.07
C TRP A 160 -7.65 16.12 -24.28
N LEU A 161 -8.57 16.67 -23.50
CA LEU A 161 -8.31 17.77 -22.59
C LEU A 161 -7.86 17.23 -21.22
N VAL A 162 -6.65 17.60 -20.80
CA VAL A 162 -6.08 17.16 -19.52
C VAL A 162 -5.36 18.29 -18.79
N ARG A 163 -5.27 18.20 -17.47
CA ARG A 163 -4.39 19.06 -16.67
C ARG A 163 -2.93 18.77 -17.02
N ARG A 164 -2.05 19.78 -17.00
CA ARG A 164 -0.60 19.59 -17.18
C ARG A 164 -0.04 18.54 -16.22
N SER A 165 -0.38 18.65 -14.95
CA SER A 165 0.05 17.69 -13.92
C SER A 165 -0.51 16.29 -14.16
N ALA A 166 -1.75 16.17 -14.63
CA ALA A 166 -2.39 14.88 -14.92
C ALA A 166 -1.78 14.22 -16.17
N ALA A 167 -1.42 14.99 -17.19
CA ALA A 167 -0.71 14.49 -18.36
C ALA A 167 0.65 13.90 -17.98
N ALA A 168 1.42 14.60 -17.14
CA ALA A 168 2.69 14.12 -16.62
C ALA A 168 2.52 12.84 -15.77
N ALA A 169 1.48 12.79 -14.92
CA ALA A 169 1.20 11.61 -14.11
C ALA A 169 0.74 10.41 -14.96
N LEU A 170 -0.05 10.61 -16.01
CA LEU A 170 -0.40 9.55 -16.96
C LEU A 170 0.82 9.00 -17.68
N ALA A 171 1.70 9.88 -18.15
CA ALA A 171 2.97 9.53 -18.77
C ALA A 171 3.87 8.67 -17.88
N GLN A 172 3.72 8.82 -16.57
CA GLN A 172 4.40 8.04 -15.55
C GLN A 172 3.57 6.84 -15.08
N GLY A 173 2.51 6.43 -15.78
CA GLY A 173 1.73 5.23 -15.47
C GLY A 173 0.76 5.34 -14.28
N TYR A 174 0.46 6.54 -13.78
CA TYR A 174 -0.43 6.70 -12.62
C TYR A 174 -1.92 6.53 -12.91
N PHE A 175 -2.34 6.45 -14.17
CA PHE A 175 -3.74 6.33 -14.54
C PHE A 175 -3.98 5.10 -15.41
N GLN A 176 -5.05 4.38 -15.10
CA GLN A 176 -5.57 3.25 -15.86
C GLN A 176 -7.03 3.50 -16.22
N PHE A 177 -7.49 2.81 -17.26
CA PHE A 177 -8.82 2.95 -17.82
C PHE A 177 -9.55 1.60 -17.87
N ILE A 178 -10.83 1.63 -17.50
CA ILE A 178 -11.76 0.51 -17.72
C ILE A 178 -12.95 1.03 -18.50
N PHE A 179 -13.15 0.48 -19.70
CA PHE A 179 -14.28 0.83 -20.56
C PHE A 179 -15.51 -0.01 -20.24
N ARG A 180 -16.68 0.63 -20.31
CA ARG A 180 -17.99 0.01 -20.14
C ARG A 180 -18.86 0.35 -21.35
N LYS A 181 -20.02 -0.29 -21.45
CA LYS A 181 -21.03 0.07 -22.45
C LYS A 181 -21.46 1.55 -22.29
N ASP A 182 -22.06 2.11 -23.32
CA ASP A 182 -22.66 3.45 -23.33
C ASP A 182 -21.66 4.61 -23.12
N LEU A 183 -20.48 4.53 -23.76
CA LEU A 183 -19.45 5.58 -23.71
C LEU A 183 -18.93 5.90 -22.29
N LYS A 184 -19.17 4.99 -21.34
CA LYS A 184 -18.76 5.13 -19.95
C LYS A 184 -17.35 4.56 -19.76
N TYR A 185 -16.50 5.30 -19.06
CA TYR A 185 -15.18 4.83 -18.68
C TYR A 185 -14.89 5.13 -17.22
N ILE A 186 -14.07 4.29 -16.62
CA ILE A 186 -13.59 4.45 -15.25
C ILE A 186 -12.10 4.74 -15.33
N VAL A 187 -11.67 5.80 -14.65
CA VAL A 187 -10.26 6.13 -14.43
C VAL A 187 -9.87 5.66 -13.04
N SER A 188 -8.89 4.77 -12.94
CA SER A 188 -8.27 4.38 -11.67
C SER A 188 -6.88 4.96 -11.53
N THR A 189 -6.45 5.18 -10.28
CA THR A 189 -5.09 5.63 -9.97
C THR A 189 -4.24 4.48 -9.44
N SER A 190 -3.01 4.36 -9.96
CA SER A 190 -2.03 3.41 -9.45
C SER A 190 -1.32 3.97 -8.22
N MET A 191 -1.07 3.10 -7.24
CA MET A 191 -0.30 3.42 -6.03
C MET A 191 1.10 2.82 -6.05
N ILE A 192 1.50 2.14 -7.14
CA ILE A 192 2.82 1.51 -7.27
C ILE A 192 3.91 2.58 -7.20
N GLY A 193 4.87 2.35 -6.29
CA GLY A 193 6.06 3.18 -6.13
C GLY A 193 6.18 3.86 -4.77
N GLY A 194 6.74 5.07 -4.77
CA GLY A 194 7.24 5.72 -3.56
C GLY A 194 6.33 6.79 -2.96
N PRO A 195 6.77 7.41 -1.84
CA PRO A 195 6.00 8.44 -1.15
C PRO A 195 5.86 9.76 -1.94
N THR A 196 6.70 9.97 -2.96
CA THR A 196 6.70 11.14 -3.84
C THR A 196 5.65 11.02 -4.95
N LEU A 197 4.38 11.01 -4.55
CA LEU A 197 3.26 11.01 -5.49
C LEU A 197 3.07 12.40 -6.13
N PRO A 198 2.77 12.48 -7.45
CA PRO A 198 2.38 13.73 -8.08
C PRO A 198 1.20 14.38 -7.33
N PRO A 199 1.23 15.70 -7.06
CA PRO A 199 0.18 16.37 -6.25
C PRO A 199 -1.24 16.18 -6.79
N ILE A 200 -1.38 15.94 -8.10
CA ILE A 200 -2.67 15.70 -8.75
C ILE A 200 -3.32 14.39 -8.30
N ILE A 201 -2.54 13.35 -8.01
CA ILE A 201 -3.03 12.05 -7.55
C ILE A 201 -3.70 12.18 -6.19
N LYS A 202 -3.22 13.07 -5.34
CA LYS A 202 -3.81 13.37 -4.03
C LYS A 202 -5.14 14.12 -4.12
N LYS A 203 -5.48 14.69 -5.28
CA LYS A 203 -6.69 15.50 -5.50
C LYS A 203 -7.80 14.73 -6.21
N VAL A 204 -7.56 13.47 -6.57
CA VAL A 204 -8.53 12.63 -7.28
C VAL A 204 -8.90 11.41 -6.44
N PRO A 205 -10.16 10.95 -6.50
CA PRO A 205 -10.53 9.69 -5.86
C PRO A 205 -9.79 8.54 -6.54
N TRP A 206 -9.59 7.45 -5.80
CA TRP A 206 -8.91 6.24 -6.31
C TRP A 206 -9.53 5.73 -7.62
N ARG A 207 -10.86 5.80 -7.71
CA ARG A 207 -11.65 5.44 -8.88
C ARG A 207 -12.64 6.55 -9.21
N ARG A 208 -12.63 7.01 -10.46
CA ARG A 208 -13.55 8.02 -10.99
C ARG A 208 -14.31 7.48 -12.19
N THR A 209 -15.63 7.63 -12.17
CA THR A 209 -16.49 7.33 -13.32
C THR A 209 -16.66 8.57 -14.19
N ALA A 210 -16.57 8.41 -15.51
CA ALA A 210 -16.76 9.45 -16.49
C ALA A 210 -17.46 8.91 -17.74
N HIS A 211 -17.91 9.82 -18.61
CA HIS A 211 -18.57 9.50 -19.87
C HIS A 211 -17.93 10.32 -20.97
N PHE A 212 -17.71 9.71 -22.13
CA PHE A 212 -17.38 10.48 -23.33
C PHE A 212 -18.61 11.28 -23.77
N THR A 213 -18.36 12.48 -24.27
CA THR A 213 -19.42 13.26 -24.90
C THR A 213 -19.84 12.56 -26.19
N ASN A 214 -21.14 12.40 -26.39
CA ASN A 214 -21.67 11.74 -27.57
C ASN A 214 -21.30 12.57 -28.83
N CYS A 215 -20.81 11.91 -29.88
CA CYS A 215 -20.48 12.54 -31.16
C CYS A 215 -21.69 13.26 -31.79
N ILE A 216 -22.90 12.73 -31.61
CA ILE A 216 -24.16 13.36 -32.05
C ILE A 216 -24.35 14.74 -31.39
N THR A 217 -23.94 14.87 -30.12
CA THR A 217 -24.10 16.11 -29.34
C THR A 217 -22.94 17.10 -29.47
N SER A 218 -21.75 16.63 -29.84
CA SER A 218 -20.54 17.45 -29.90
C SER A 218 -20.07 17.76 -31.33
N HIS A 219 -20.54 16.99 -32.32
CA HIS A 219 -20.04 16.98 -33.70
C HIS A 219 -18.54 16.66 -33.81
N VAL A 220 -17.96 16.04 -32.79
CA VAL A 220 -16.55 15.66 -32.70
C VAL A 220 -16.47 14.22 -32.21
N ASP A 221 -15.59 13.43 -32.79
CA ASP A 221 -15.35 12.06 -32.34
C ASP A 221 -14.88 12.02 -30.88
N HIS A 222 -15.31 10.99 -30.15
CA HIS A 222 -14.76 10.72 -28.84
C HIS A 222 -13.33 10.20 -28.96
N PRO A 223 -12.52 10.31 -27.88
CA PRO A 223 -11.21 9.67 -27.81
C PRO A 223 -11.28 8.20 -28.21
N ASP A 224 -10.29 7.72 -28.98
CA ASP A 224 -10.26 6.33 -29.40
C ASP A 224 -10.02 5.40 -28.22
N THR A 225 -10.89 4.40 -28.07
CA THR A 225 -10.86 3.48 -26.94
C THR A 225 -9.73 2.46 -27.03
N SER A 226 -9.32 2.06 -28.24
CA SER A 226 -8.20 1.14 -28.44
C SER A 226 -6.88 1.79 -28.05
N ALA A 227 -6.68 3.07 -28.41
CA ALA A 227 -5.52 3.85 -27.96
C ALA A 227 -5.43 3.90 -26.43
N LEU A 228 -6.56 4.19 -25.77
CA LEU A 228 -6.61 4.27 -24.32
C LEU A 228 -6.45 2.91 -23.64
N GLU A 229 -6.95 1.83 -24.24
CA GLU A 229 -6.77 0.47 -23.73
C GLU A 229 -5.30 0.07 -23.74
N ILE A 230 -4.58 0.37 -24.84
CA ILE A 230 -3.13 0.16 -24.92
C ILE A 230 -2.42 0.95 -23.82
N LEU A 231 -2.71 2.25 -23.67
CA LEU A 231 -2.12 3.08 -22.61
C LEU A 231 -2.43 2.55 -21.20
N SER A 232 -3.65 2.05 -20.99
CA SER A 232 -4.08 1.46 -19.71
C SER A 232 -3.23 0.25 -19.35
N ARG A 233 -2.98 -0.65 -20.31
CA ARG A 233 -2.18 -1.87 -20.09
C ARG A 233 -0.72 -1.56 -19.77
N PHE A 234 -0.15 -0.53 -20.40
CA PHE A 234 1.23 -0.11 -20.11
C PHE A 234 1.39 0.68 -18.80
N ALA A 235 0.32 1.04 -18.11
CA ALA A 235 0.41 1.88 -16.91
C ALA A 235 1.29 1.26 -15.80
N GLU A 236 1.03 0.01 -15.40
CA GLU A 236 1.83 -0.67 -14.35
C GLU A 236 3.26 -1.00 -14.79
N PRO A 237 3.52 -1.53 -16.00
CA PRO A 237 4.89 -1.69 -16.51
C PRO A 237 5.71 -0.40 -16.49
N ILE A 238 5.10 0.73 -16.85
CA ILE A 238 5.74 2.05 -16.77
C ILE A 238 6.04 2.41 -15.31
N ARG A 239 5.10 2.18 -14.37
CA ARG A 239 5.34 2.41 -12.93
C ARG A 239 6.55 1.62 -12.43
N TRP A 240 6.62 0.34 -12.74
CA TRP A 240 7.73 -0.51 -12.30
C TRP A 240 9.07 -0.10 -12.91
N THR A 241 9.07 0.42 -14.14
CA THR A 241 10.27 0.99 -14.78
C THR A 241 10.75 2.25 -14.04
N ASP A 242 9.83 3.13 -13.64
CA ASP A 242 10.17 4.30 -12.81
C ASP A 242 10.68 3.90 -11.42
N VAL A 243 10.08 2.86 -10.82
CA VAL A 243 10.55 2.29 -9.55
C VAL A 243 11.96 1.73 -9.69
N ALA A 244 12.25 1.00 -10.76
CA ALA A 244 13.60 0.49 -11.05
C ALA A 244 14.62 1.63 -11.11
N ARG A 245 14.27 2.74 -11.78
CA ARG A 245 15.12 3.94 -11.86
C ARG A 245 15.34 4.57 -10.47
N GLU A 246 14.30 4.67 -9.65
CA GLU A 246 14.41 5.21 -8.29
C GLU A 246 15.29 4.33 -7.40
N VAL A 247 15.10 3.01 -7.43
CA VAL A 247 15.89 2.05 -6.67
C VAL A 247 17.36 2.09 -7.09
N ALA A 248 17.65 2.11 -8.40
CA ALA A 248 19.01 2.23 -8.92
C ALA A 248 19.68 3.54 -8.47
N TYR A 249 18.94 4.66 -8.48
CA TYR A 249 19.43 5.95 -7.99
C TYR A 249 19.78 5.93 -6.50
N LYS A 250 18.97 5.25 -5.67
CA LYS A 250 19.24 5.08 -4.24
C LYS A 250 20.50 4.25 -4.01
N ARG A 251 20.71 3.16 -4.76
CA ARG A 251 21.95 2.35 -4.66
C ARG A 251 23.21 3.17 -4.98
N ALA A 252 23.14 4.05 -5.97
CA ALA A 252 24.26 4.93 -6.34
C ALA A 252 24.59 5.99 -5.27
N LYS A 253 23.68 6.24 -4.31
CA LYS A 253 23.86 7.19 -3.21
C LYS A 253 23.70 6.46 -1.88
N PRO A 254 24.78 5.83 -1.36
CA PRO A 254 24.69 5.07 -0.13
C PRO A 254 24.07 5.93 0.96
N VAL A 255 23.14 5.34 1.71
CA VAL A 255 22.52 5.95 2.87
C VAL A 255 23.66 6.48 3.73
N ARG A 256 23.77 7.81 3.86
CA ARG A 256 24.65 8.38 4.86
C ARG A 256 24.16 7.81 6.18
N ASN A 257 25.01 7.06 6.86
CA ASN A 257 24.93 6.81 8.29
C ASN A 257 25.08 8.17 9.01
N GLY A 258 24.09 9.03 8.84
CA GLY A 258 23.94 10.22 9.64
C GLY A 258 23.61 9.73 11.04
N PRO A 259 24.22 10.31 12.09
CA PRO A 259 23.98 9.88 13.44
C PRO A 259 22.48 9.88 13.72
N THR A 260 21.90 8.69 13.90
CA THR A 260 20.54 8.53 14.40
C THR A 260 20.56 8.89 15.87
N THR A 261 20.45 10.18 16.15
CA THR A 261 19.97 10.83 17.39
C THR A 261 20.69 12.15 17.53
N SER A 262 20.02 13.25 17.19
CA SER A 262 20.49 14.54 17.69
C SER A 262 20.15 14.59 19.17
N LEU A 263 21.12 14.97 19.99
CA LEU A 263 20.94 15.41 21.38
C LEU A 263 19.68 16.30 21.55
N TRP A 264 19.36 17.08 20.52
CA TRP A 264 18.15 17.88 20.37
C TRP A 264 16.84 17.09 20.40
N ARG A 265 16.76 15.88 19.84
CA ARG A 265 15.58 15.02 19.95
C ARG A 265 15.38 14.57 21.40
N PHE A 266 16.45 14.12 22.05
CA PHE A 266 16.42 13.68 23.45
C PHE A 266 16.02 14.83 24.40
N LEU A 267 16.58 16.03 24.18
CA LEU A 267 16.24 17.24 24.94
C LEU A 267 14.81 17.71 24.65
N SER A 268 14.37 17.68 23.38
CA SER A 268 13.01 18.05 22.98
C SER A 268 11.95 17.06 23.49
N GLU A 269 12.25 15.77 23.54
CA GLU A 269 11.33 14.74 24.04
C GLU A 269 11.18 14.82 25.55
N ARG A 270 12.28 14.96 26.31
CA ARG A 270 12.19 15.20 27.76
C ARG A 270 11.47 16.51 28.09
N GLY A 271 11.71 17.56 27.30
CA GLY A 271 10.98 18.82 27.39
C GLY A 271 9.48 18.65 27.10
N ALA A 272 9.12 17.90 26.06
CA ALA A 272 7.73 17.60 25.72
C ALA A 272 7.05 16.75 26.80
N THR A 273 7.74 15.77 27.38
CA THR A 273 7.21 14.97 28.48
C THR A 273 7.02 15.81 29.75
N ALA A 274 7.97 16.67 30.09
CA ALA A 274 7.83 17.57 31.24
C ALA A 274 6.69 18.59 31.04
N ALA A 275 6.59 19.17 29.84
CA ALA A 275 5.47 20.04 29.48
C ALA A 275 4.14 19.30 29.51
N ALA A 276 4.08 18.05 29.04
CA ALA A 276 2.89 17.22 29.12
C ALA A 276 2.50 16.88 30.57
N MET A 277 3.48 16.59 31.45
CA MET A 277 3.22 16.39 32.87
C MET A 277 2.62 17.64 33.52
N ALA A 278 3.17 18.83 33.23
CA ALA A 278 2.60 20.08 33.70
C ALA A 278 1.20 20.34 33.11
N TRP A 279 1.02 20.04 31.82
CA TRP A 279 -0.27 20.17 31.13
C TRP A 279 -1.35 19.27 31.74
N ARG A 280 -1.00 18.07 32.20
CA ARG A 280 -1.95 17.17 32.90
C ARG A 280 -2.49 17.72 34.22
N LEU A 281 -1.88 18.76 34.79
CA LEU A 281 -2.43 19.47 35.96
C LEU A 281 -3.62 20.38 35.60
N VAL A 282 -3.78 20.71 34.32
CA VAL A 282 -4.92 21.49 33.82
C VAL A 282 -6.19 20.63 33.89
N PRO A 283 -7.33 21.18 34.37
CA PRO A 283 -8.56 20.41 34.47
C PRO A 283 -8.99 19.80 33.13
N THR A 284 -9.51 18.56 33.18
CA THR A 284 -9.85 17.74 32.01
C THR A 284 -10.71 18.47 30.99
N LEU A 285 -11.69 19.27 31.43
CA LEU A 285 -12.56 20.05 30.54
C LEU A 285 -11.77 21.00 29.63
N PHE A 286 -10.74 21.68 30.15
CA PHE A 286 -9.94 22.61 29.36
C PHE A 286 -8.99 21.87 28.41
N ARG A 287 -8.45 20.73 28.84
CA ARG A 287 -7.61 19.88 27.99
C ARG A 287 -8.40 19.35 26.79
N ILE A 288 -9.60 18.83 27.01
CA ILE A 288 -10.48 18.34 25.93
C ILE A 288 -10.85 19.47 24.95
N ARG A 289 -11.21 20.66 25.45
CA ARG A 289 -11.48 21.83 24.58
C ARG A 289 -10.26 22.20 23.73
N ALA A 290 -9.06 22.17 24.31
CA ALA A 290 -7.83 22.43 23.57
C ALA A 290 -7.59 21.36 22.49
N TYR A 291 -7.80 20.07 22.80
CA TYR A 291 -7.61 18.98 21.84
C TYR A 291 -8.59 19.06 20.67
N ARG A 292 -9.87 19.33 20.94
CA ARG A 292 -10.88 19.57 19.89
C ARG A 292 -10.51 20.78 19.01
N GLY A 293 -10.03 21.87 19.60
CA GLY A 293 -9.54 23.05 18.88
C GLY A 293 -8.31 22.75 18.00
N LEU A 294 -7.33 22.02 18.53
CA LEU A 294 -6.16 21.57 17.77
C LEU A 294 -6.53 20.60 16.66
N ALA A 295 -7.51 19.72 16.87
CA ALA A 295 -8.01 18.80 15.86
C ALA A 295 -8.67 19.56 14.70
N PHE A 296 -9.48 20.58 15.01
CA PHE A 296 -10.06 21.48 14.01
C PHE A 296 -8.98 22.21 13.19
N LEU A 297 -7.97 22.79 13.85
CA LEU A 297 -6.83 23.41 13.18
C LEU A 297 -6.04 22.41 12.33
N GLY A 298 -5.81 21.21 12.87
CA GLY A 298 -5.13 20.12 12.19
C GLY A 298 -5.85 19.68 10.91
N ALA A 299 -7.17 19.52 10.96
CA ALA A 299 -7.98 19.18 9.79
C ALA A 299 -7.91 20.28 8.72
N HIS A 300 -7.86 21.55 9.12
CA HIS A 300 -7.71 22.67 8.18
C HIS A 300 -6.31 22.74 7.55
N MET A 301 -5.26 22.47 8.33
CA MET A 301 -3.86 22.56 7.86
C MET A 301 -3.42 21.34 7.03
N TYR A 302 -3.85 20.15 7.44
CA TYR A 302 -3.33 18.88 6.90
C TYR A 302 -4.38 18.06 6.15
N GLY A 303 -5.66 18.42 6.26
CA GLY A 303 -6.77 17.59 5.77
C GLY A 303 -7.06 16.40 6.69
N PRO A 304 -7.96 15.51 6.25
CA PRO A 304 -8.27 14.27 6.97
C PRO A 304 -7.06 13.33 6.97
N SER A 305 -6.86 12.61 8.07
CA SER A 305 -5.87 11.53 8.13
C SER A 305 -6.38 10.26 7.43
N CYS A 306 -5.53 9.23 7.36
CA CYS A 306 -5.90 7.93 6.78
C CYS A 306 -6.83 7.09 7.67
N SER A 307 -7.15 7.54 8.89
CA SER A 307 -8.12 6.93 9.79
C SER A 307 -9.12 8.00 10.26
N PHE A 308 -10.40 7.63 10.33
CA PHE A 308 -11.47 8.52 10.78
C PHE A 308 -11.32 8.95 12.24
N ASN A 309 -10.62 8.13 13.02
CA ASN A 309 -10.45 8.33 14.46
C ASN A 309 -9.13 9.03 14.80
N VAL A 310 -8.35 9.45 13.80
CA VAL A 310 -7.01 10.00 14.00
C VAL A 310 -6.87 11.34 13.28
N GLN A 311 -6.40 12.37 13.98
CA GLN A 311 -6.12 13.67 13.38
C GLN A 311 -4.67 14.08 13.66
N ARG A 312 -3.94 14.41 12.58
CA ARG A 312 -2.66 15.10 12.71
C ARG A 312 -2.90 16.52 13.23
N LEU A 313 -2.18 16.90 14.27
CA LEU A 313 -2.24 18.21 14.90
C LEU A 313 -0.99 19.04 14.56
N PRO A 314 -1.01 20.37 14.80
CA PRO A 314 0.20 21.17 14.86
C PRO A 314 1.25 20.64 15.86
N PHE A 315 2.47 21.15 15.77
CA PHE A 315 3.58 20.82 16.69
C PHE A 315 4.05 19.35 16.68
N GLY A 316 3.71 18.61 15.63
CA GLY A 316 4.12 17.20 15.52
C GLY A 316 3.37 16.29 16.48
N LEU A 317 2.09 16.59 16.74
CA LEU A 317 1.22 15.79 17.59
C LEU A 317 0.16 15.06 16.77
N TYR A 318 -0.39 14.00 17.35
CA TYR A 318 -1.52 13.24 16.84
C TYR A 318 -2.55 13.07 17.94
N LEU A 319 -3.82 13.23 17.57
CA LEU A 319 -4.96 12.93 18.44
C LEU A 319 -5.66 11.70 17.89
N LYS A 320 -5.82 10.68 18.74
CA LYS A 320 -6.82 9.63 18.50
C LYS A 320 -8.07 9.93 19.31
N THR A 321 -9.23 9.81 18.67
CA THR A 321 -10.55 9.99 19.29
C THR A 321 -11.34 8.71 19.12
N ALA A 322 -11.89 8.18 20.21
CA ALA A 322 -12.77 7.03 20.17
C ALA A 322 -13.97 7.29 21.09
N PRO A 323 -15.17 6.76 20.79
CA PRO A 323 -16.30 6.84 21.71
C PRO A 323 -15.93 6.27 23.08
N THR A 324 -16.51 6.79 24.17
CA THR A 324 -16.16 6.39 25.55
C THR A 324 -16.31 4.88 25.81
N ARG A 325 -17.23 4.19 25.11
CA ARG A 325 -17.32 2.71 25.15
C ARG A 325 -16.07 1.96 24.66
N ARG A 326 -15.19 2.63 23.89
CA ARG A 326 -13.90 2.12 23.41
C ARG A 326 -12.71 2.76 24.15
N HIS A 327 -12.95 3.38 25.30
CA HIS A 327 -11.90 3.96 26.16
C HIS A 327 -10.79 2.94 26.45
N GLN A 328 -11.17 1.69 26.73
CA GLN A 328 -10.22 0.62 27.06
C GLN A 328 -9.19 0.35 25.95
N SER A 329 -9.56 0.51 24.66
CA SER A 329 -8.59 0.38 23.54
C SER A 329 -7.51 1.48 23.61
N LEU A 330 -7.92 2.73 23.83
CA LEU A 330 -6.99 3.86 23.98
C LEU A 330 -6.17 3.78 25.28
N ALA A 331 -6.76 3.25 26.36
CA ALA A 331 -6.05 2.98 27.60
C ALA A 331 -4.99 1.90 27.43
N ASN A 332 -5.32 0.83 26.70
CA ASN A 332 -4.36 -0.22 26.35
C ASN A 332 -3.21 0.34 25.49
N GLU A 333 -3.51 1.13 24.45
CA GLU A 333 -2.47 1.77 23.64
C GLU A 333 -1.57 2.67 24.49
N PHE A 334 -2.16 3.51 25.36
CA PHE A 334 -1.41 4.39 26.25
C PHE A 334 -0.45 3.60 27.15
N ALA A 335 -0.92 2.49 27.73
CA ALA A 335 -0.13 1.61 28.58
C ALA A 335 0.97 0.87 27.80
N ALA A 336 0.65 0.31 26.64
CA ALA A 336 1.59 -0.36 25.76
C ALA A 336 2.74 0.57 25.34
N LEU A 337 2.43 1.81 24.94
CA LEU A 337 3.44 2.80 24.56
C LEU A 337 4.37 3.19 25.72
N GLN A 338 3.89 3.14 26.96
CA GLN A 338 4.70 3.35 28.16
C GLN A 338 5.55 2.13 28.50
N LEU A 339 4.97 0.93 28.41
CA LEU A 339 5.63 -0.34 28.70
C LEU A 339 6.81 -0.58 27.75
N VAL A 340 6.60 -0.43 26.44
CA VAL A 340 7.62 -0.59 25.41
C VAL A 340 8.75 0.41 25.59
N ARG A 341 8.42 1.69 25.85
CA ARG A 341 9.42 2.73 26.12
C ARG A 341 10.30 2.46 27.33
N ARG A 342 9.72 1.87 28.37
CA ARG A 342 10.43 1.63 29.63
C ARG A 342 11.49 0.55 29.49
N HIS A 343 11.22 -0.46 28.65
CA HIS A 343 12.04 -1.68 28.59
C HIS A 343 12.88 -1.81 27.32
N THR A 344 12.62 -1.01 26.28
CA THR A 344 13.22 -1.21 24.96
C THR A 344 13.73 0.10 24.35
N ASN A 345 14.53 -0.03 23.29
CA ASN A 345 14.93 1.08 22.43
C ASN A 345 14.05 1.20 21.18
N ILE A 346 12.91 0.47 21.14
CA ILE A 346 11.96 0.53 20.03
C ILE A 346 11.39 1.95 19.96
N HIS A 347 11.50 2.57 18.79
CA HIS A 347 10.91 3.86 18.55
C HIS A 347 9.39 3.74 18.40
N VAL A 348 8.65 4.30 19.35
CA VAL A 348 7.18 4.33 19.38
C VAL A 348 6.67 5.78 19.59
N PRO A 349 5.38 6.12 19.36
CA PRO A 349 4.82 7.44 19.71
C PRO A 349 4.79 7.73 21.21
N SER A 350 5.18 8.92 21.70
CA SER A 350 5.12 9.24 23.14
C SER A 350 3.68 9.47 23.55
N ALA A 351 3.17 8.66 24.48
CA ALA A 351 1.84 8.83 25.06
C ALA A 351 1.83 10.04 26.02
N LEU A 352 1.35 11.19 25.54
CA LEU A 352 1.40 12.46 26.24
C LEU A 352 0.21 12.70 27.13
N ASP A 353 -0.98 12.21 26.77
CA ASP A 353 -2.17 12.35 27.61
C ASP A 353 -3.27 11.37 27.18
N LEU A 354 -4.11 10.96 28.14
CA LEU A 354 -5.33 10.19 27.92
C LEU A 354 -6.43 10.81 28.78
N VAL A 355 -7.50 11.27 28.15
CA VAL A 355 -8.64 11.92 28.82
C VAL A 355 -9.96 11.52 28.18
N SER A 356 -11.04 11.59 28.94
CA SER A 356 -12.38 11.27 28.45
C SER A 356 -13.41 12.27 28.96
N ASP A 357 -14.48 12.45 28.20
CA ASP A 357 -15.73 13.05 28.63
C ASP A 357 -16.88 12.04 28.52
N SER A 358 -18.13 12.53 28.59
CA SER A 358 -19.32 11.67 28.51
C SER A 358 -19.51 10.98 27.17
N GLU A 359 -18.90 11.48 26.10
CA GLU A 359 -19.10 11.01 24.73
C GLU A 359 -17.87 10.30 24.18
N ASP A 360 -16.69 10.92 24.35
CA ASP A 360 -15.46 10.51 23.71
C ASP A 360 -14.26 10.41 24.67
N SER A 361 -13.32 9.55 24.29
CA SER A 361 -11.98 9.40 24.82
C SER A 361 -10.94 9.91 23.82
N TYR A 362 -9.88 10.52 24.32
CA TYR A 362 -8.85 11.22 23.56
C TYR A 362 -7.46 10.78 24.00
N LEU A 363 -6.68 10.25 23.06
CA LEU A 363 -5.28 9.88 23.26
C LEU A 363 -4.38 10.83 22.46
N LEU A 364 -3.58 11.62 23.18
CA LEU A 364 -2.62 12.54 22.59
C LEU A 364 -1.23 11.89 22.53
N THR A 365 -0.65 11.83 21.33
CA THR A 365 0.70 11.27 21.12
C THR A 365 1.61 12.17 20.28
N THR A 366 2.92 11.93 20.35
CA THR A 366 3.88 12.55 19.42
C THR A 366 3.93 11.83 18.08
N THR A 367 4.25 12.55 17.02
CA THR A 367 4.52 11.96 15.70
C THR A 367 5.76 11.08 15.69
N VAL A 368 5.67 9.93 15.01
CA VAL A 368 6.85 9.18 14.54
C VAL A 368 7.21 9.70 13.15
N ARG A 369 8.49 9.98 12.94
CA ARG A 369 8.98 10.54 11.66
C ARG A 369 8.86 9.52 10.53
N GLY A 370 8.67 10.02 9.31
CA GLY A 370 8.72 9.18 8.10
C GLY A 370 7.35 8.93 7.47
N VAL A 371 7.29 7.89 6.66
CA VAL A 371 6.09 7.40 5.96
C VAL A 371 5.86 5.94 6.33
N SER A 372 4.62 5.45 6.26
CA SER A 372 4.37 4.03 6.48
C SER A 372 5.05 3.17 5.40
N LEU A 373 5.52 1.98 5.78
CA LEU A 373 6.17 1.02 4.89
C LEU A 373 5.32 0.75 3.64
N GLY A 374 4.00 0.62 3.81
CA GLY A 374 3.07 0.36 2.69
C GLY A 374 3.03 1.48 1.64
N ARG A 375 3.59 2.67 1.92
CA ARG A 375 3.71 3.78 0.94
C ARG A 375 5.08 3.84 0.25
N CYS A 376 6.05 3.04 0.67
CA CYS A 376 7.39 3.08 0.11
C CYS A 376 8.01 1.71 -0.17
N ILE A 377 7.34 0.61 0.20
CA ILE A 377 7.84 -0.77 0.09
C ILE A 377 8.34 -1.10 -1.32
N ASP A 378 7.66 -0.61 -2.36
CA ASP A 378 8.03 -0.81 -3.76
C ASP A 378 9.35 -0.13 -4.12
N THR A 379 9.70 0.97 -3.45
CA THR A 379 10.91 1.76 -3.76
C THR A 379 12.07 1.49 -2.83
N LEU A 380 11.93 0.55 -1.90
CA LEU A 380 13.05 0.10 -1.08
C LEU A 380 14.02 -0.71 -1.94
N SER A 381 15.30 -0.36 -1.87
CA SER A 381 16.38 -1.18 -2.41
C SER A 381 16.55 -2.47 -1.63
N HIS A 382 17.32 -3.42 -2.18
CA HIS A 382 17.66 -4.67 -1.48
C HIS A 382 18.32 -4.38 -0.12
N ASP A 383 19.30 -3.47 -0.09
CA ASP A 383 20.01 -3.09 1.15
C ASP A 383 19.08 -2.47 2.20
N GLU A 384 18.14 -1.63 1.78
CA GLU A 384 17.14 -1.04 2.69
C GLU A 384 16.17 -2.10 3.23
N VAL A 385 15.78 -3.09 2.42
CA VAL A 385 14.98 -4.22 2.88
C VAL A 385 15.76 -5.07 3.88
N THR A 386 17.02 -5.40 3.60
CA THR A 386 17.89 -6.14 4.52
C THR A 386 18.07 -5.40 5.84
N ALA A 387 18.28 -4.08 5.78
CA ALA A 387 18.36 -3.24 6.97
C ALA A 387 17.04 -3.22 7.76
N LEU A 388 15.89 -3.11 7.07
CA LEU A 388 14.56 -3.17 7.68
C LEU A 388 14.32 -4.51 8.37
N VAL A 389 14.64 -5.63 7.72
CA VAL A 389 14.51 -6.98 8.31
C VAL A 389 15.34 -7.07 9.58
N GLY A 390 16.61 -6.64 9.54
CA GLY A 390 17.47 -6.63 10.72
C GLY A 390 17.00 -5.69 11.83
N ASP A 391 16.43 -4.53 11.48
CA ASP A 391 15.86 -3.59 12.44
C ASP A 391 14.60 -4.18 13.13
N LEU A 392 13.70 -4.79 12.37
CA LEU A 392 12.48 -5.45 12.89
C LEU A 392 12.82 -6.69 13.73
N GLN A 393 13.78 -7.51 13.32
CA GLN A 393 14.27 -8.65 14.12
C GLN A 393 14.73 -8.18 15.51
N ARG A 394 15.52 -7.10 15.57
CA ARG A 394 15.96 -6.53 16.85
C ARG A 394 14.79 -6.00 17.67
N CYS A 395 13.85 -5.28 17.04
CA CYS A 395 12.66 -4.80 17.74
C CYS A 395 11.81 -5.95 18.32
N LEU A 396 11.60 -7.04 17.57
CA LEU A 396 10.84 -8.19 18.07
C LEU A 396 11.55 -8.90 19.23
N LEU A 397 12.88 -9.06 19.16
CA LEU A 397 13.65 -9.64 20.26
C LEU A 397 13.56 -8.77 21.53
N GLU A 398 13.71 -7.44 21.41
CA GLU A 398 13.54 -6.52 22.54
C GLU A 398 12.11 -6.55 23.09
N LEU A 399 11.11 -6.60 22.22
CA LEU A 399 9.69 -6.61 22.61
C LEU A 399 9.34 -7.88 23.38
N ARG A 400 9.76 -9.05 22.88
CA ARG A 400 9.47 -10.36 23.51
C ARG A 400 10.22 -10.57 24.81
N ALA A 401 11.35 -9.87 25.01
CA ALA A 401 12.12 -9.92 26.25
C ALA A 401 11.53 -9.07 27.39
N ILE A 402 10.48 -8.28 27.14
CA ILE A 402 9.80 -7.52 28.21
C ILE A 402 9.17 -8.54 29.18
N PRO A 403 9.39 -8.42 30.50
CA PRO A 403 8.79 -9.32 31.46
C PRO A 403 7.30 -9.03 31.66
N LYS A 404 6.49 -10.09 31.78
CA LYS A 404 5.07 -9.97 32.12
C LYS A 404 4.90 -9.80 33.63
N GLU A 405 4.75 -8.56 34.07
CA GLU A 405 4.51 -8.21 35.48
C GLU A 405 3.02 -8.10 35.83
N VAL A 406 2.15 -7.98 34.82
CA VAL A 406 0.72 -7.74 34.99
C VAL A 406 -0.07 -9.04 35.13
N SER A 407 -1.07 -9.04 36.01
CA SER A 407 -2.08 -10.10 36.15
C SER A 407 -1.51 -11.53 36.08
N PRO A 408 -0.70 -11.97 37.06
CA PRO A 408 0.00 -13.26 37.01
C PRO A 408 -0.93 -14.48 36.98
N LYS A 409 -2.21 -14.29 37.32
CA LYS A 409 -3.26 -15.31 37.22
C LYS A 409 -3.61 -15.67 35.77
N TYR A 410 -3.44 -14.74 34.84
CA TYR A 410 -3.88 -14.88 33.45
C TYR A 410 -2.67 -14.92 32.54
N ALA A 411 -2.55 -15.93 31.69
CA ALA A 411 -1.45 -16.02 30.74
C ALA A 411 -1.60 -14.98 29.62
N ILE A 412 -2.77 -14.89 28.99
CA ILE A 412 -3.02 -14.06 27.80
C ILE A 412 -3.93 -12.88 28.17
N THR A 413 -3.40 -11.68 27.98
CA THR A 413 -4.06 -10.42 28.39
C THR A 413 -3.64 -9.29 27.46
N ASN A 414 -4.34 -8.16 27.51
CA ASN A 414 -3.83 -6.91 26.96
C ASN A 414 -2.61 -6.39 27.76
N ALA A 415 -2.01 -5.27 27.36
CA ALA A 415 -0.83 -4.70 28.02
C ALA A 415 -1.08 -4.23 29.47
N LEU A 416 -2.34 -4.00 29.87
CA LEU A 416 -2.76 -3.66 31.23
C LEU A 416 -3.02 -4.90 32.11
N GLY A 417 -3.01 -6.11 31.56
CA GLY A 417 -3.39 -7.31 32.29
C GLY A 417 -4.90 -7.59 32.29
N GLU A 418 -5.65 -6.98 31.36
CA GLU A 418 -7.11 -7.10 31.22
C GLU A 418 -7.49 -7.82 29.91
N ALA A 419 -8.77 -7.78 29.54
CA ALA A 419 -9.29 -8.35 28.30
C ALA A 419 -8.67 -7.71 27.04
N CYS A 420 -8.41 -8.55 26.05
CA CYS A 420 -7.79 -8.23 24.77
C CYS A 420 -8.77 -7.57 23.79
N TYR A 421 -8.29 -6.57 23.07
CA TYR A 421 -8.96 -6.03 21.87
C TYR A 421 -8.19 -6.51 20.64
N ASP A 422 -8.78 -7.40 19.84
CA ASP A 422 -8.11 -7.99 18.68
C ASP A 422 -9.11 -8.26 17.53
N GLY A 423 -8.80 -7.74 16.34
CA GLY A 423 -9.64 -7.91 15.16
C GLY A 423 -9.93 -9.38 14.80
N ARG A 424 -8.97 -10.30 14.97
CA ARG A 424 -9.14 -11.73 14.67
C ARG A 424 -10.11 -12.42 15.64
N LEU A 425 -10.11 -12.00 16.91
CA LEU A 425 -11.06 -12.49 17.93
C LEU A 425 -12.47 -11.95 17.67
N ILE A 426 -12.56 -10.64 17.40
CA ILE A 426 -13.82 -9.95 17.12
C ILE A 426 -14.52 -10.55 15.91
N THR A 427 -13.79 -10.76 14.82
CA THR A 427 -14.42 -11.19 13.56
C THR A 427 -14.56 -12.71 13.45
N GLY A 428 -13.83 -13.47 14.27
CA GLY A 428 -13.95 -14.92 14.35
C GLY A 428 -15.02 -15.44 15.32
N SER A 429 -15.71 -14.55 16.04
CA SER A 429 -16.69 -14.91 17.08
C SER A 429 -18.04 -14.26 16.84
N ASP A 430 -19.11 -14.91 17.31
CA ASP A 430 -20.43 -14.29 17.37
C ASP A 430 -20.42 -13.07 18.30
N TYR A 431 -21.15 -12.03 17.89
CA TYR A 431 -21.27 -10.80 18.68
C TYR A 431 -22.07 -11.06 19.96
N ASP A 432 -21.50 -10.63 21.09
CA ASP A 432 -22.13 -10.67 22.42
C ASP A 432 -22.17 -9.24 22.95
N GLU A 433 -23.36 -8.73 23.25
CA GLU A 433 -23.56 -7.34 23.72
C GLU A 433 -22.97 -7.09 25.10
N ALA A 434 -23.00 -8.08 26.00
CA ALA A 434 -22.48 -7.95 27.36
C ALA A 434 -20.95 -7.94 27.40
N ARG A 435 -20.32 -8.74 26.52
CA ARG A 435 -18.87 -8.79 26.35
C ARG A 435 -18.33 -7.62 25.51
N GLY A 436 -19.05 -7.25 24.46
CA GLY A 436 -18.60 -6.30 23.45
C GLY A 436 -17.42 -6.83 22.62
N ASP A 437 -16.52 -5.92 22.24
CA ASP A 437 -15.35 -6.18 21.37
C ASP A 437 -14.12 -6.74 22.15
N PHE A 438 -14.25 -7.07 23.44
CA PHE A 438 -13.12 -7.44 24.32
C PHE A 438 -13.18 -8.92 24.71
N PHE A 439 -12.03 -9.61 24.72
CA PHE A 439 -11.95 -11.06 24.91
C PHE A 439 -10.96 -11.44 26.02
N GLY A 440 -11.29 -12.47 26.80
CA GLY A 440 -10.50 -12.85 27.98
C GLY A 440 -10.72 -11.89 29.16
N PRO A 441 -9.71 -11.66 30.03
CA PRO A 441 -8.36 -12.25 30.01
C PRO A 441 -8.41 -13.78 30.16
N PHE A 442 -7.47 -14.48 29.55
CA PHE A 442 -7.47 -15.94 29.49
C PHE A 442 -6.50 -16.52 30.51
N VAL A 443 -6.92 -17.61 31.17
CA VAL A 443 -6.13 -18.23 32.23
C VAL A 443 -4.85 -18.85 31.65
N ASP A 444 -4.98 -19.54 30.52
CA ASP A 444 -3.92 -20.21 29.79
C ASP A 444 -4.15 -20.14 28.28
N GLU A 445 -3.28 -20.81 27.52
CA GLU A 445 -3.39 -20.87 26.06
C GLU A 445 -4.55 -21.75 25.59
N ASP A 446 -4.96 -22.75 26.36
CA ASP A 446 -6.06 -23.64 25.97
C ASP A 446 -7.40 -22.88 25.97
N ASP A 447 -7.63 -22.05 27.00
CA ASP A 447 -8.79 -21.14 27.11
C ASP A 447 -8.84 -20.14 25.93
N PHE A 448 -7.67 -19.63 25.51
CA PHE A 448 -7.56 -18.80 24.32
C PHE A 448 -7.85 -19.57 23.02
N ASN A 449 -7.27 -20.76 22.87
CA ASN A 449 -7.44 -21.61 21.70
C ASN A 449 -8.90 -22.07 21.52
N ASP A 450 -9.62 -22.33 22.61
CA ASP A 450 -11.05 -22.63 22.60
C ASP A 450 -11.87 -21.47 22.00
N THR A 451 -11.49 -20.23 22.30
CA THR A 451 -12.12 -19.02 21.74
C THR A 451 -11.84 -18.83 20.24
N LEU A 452 -10.71 -19.35 19.74
CA LEU A 452 -10.35 -19.26 18.32
C LEU A 452 -11.06 -20.28 17.42
N ARG A 453 -11.75 -21.27 18.01
CA ARG A 453 -12.42 -22.34 17.26
C ARG A 453 -13.54 -21.78 16.38
N CYS A 454 -13.59 -22.28 15.16
CA CYS A 454 -14.69 -22.02 14.24
C CYS A 454 -15.65 -23.21 14.23
N GLY A 455 -16.93 -22.98 14.55
CA GLY A 455 -17.95 -24.04 14.54
C GLY A 455 -18.12 -24.72 13.17
N ALA A 456 -17.82 -24.01 12.07
CA ALA A 456 -17.84 -24.57 10.72
C ALA A 456 -16.64 -25.48 10.40
N LEU A 457 -15.55 -25.36 11.17
CA LEU A 457 -14.31 -26.11 11.01
C LEU A 457 -13.87 -26.72 12.36
N PRO A 458 -14.64 -27.65 12.95
CA PRO A 458 -14.39 -28.14 14.31
C PRO A 458 -13.07 -28.92 14.46
N ASN A 459 -12.51 -29.41 13.35
CA ASN A 459 -11.24 -30.14 13.33
C ASN A 459 -10.03 -29.24 13.12
N VAL A 460 -10.23 -27.94 12.86
CA VAL A 460 -9.16 -26.97 12.70
C VAL A 460 -8.92 -26.32 14.06
N VAL A 461 -7.90 -26.81 14.76
CA VAL A 461 -7.55 -26.41 16.12
C VAL A 461 -6.12 -25.92 16.18
N HIS A 462 -5.88 -24.93 17.04
CA HIS A 462 -4.54 -24.47 17.36
C HIS A 462 -3.87 -25.46 18.32
N SER A 463 -2.57 -25.67 18.14
CA SER A 463 -1.72 -26.33 19.14
C SER A 463 -1.45 -25.40 20.32
N SER A 464 -1.17 -26.00 21.47
CA SER A 464 -0.75 -25.29 22.68
C SER A 464 0.73 -25.56 22.98
N GLY A 465 1.29 -24.84 23.95
CA GLY A 465 2.70 -24.93 24.34
C GLY A 465 3.58 -23.83 23.74
N HIS A 466 2.97 -22.74 23.28
CA HIS A 466 3.69 -21.57 22.82
C HIS A 466 4.18 -20.72 24.00
N GLU A 467 5.26 -19.97 23.79
CA GLU A 467 5.66 -18.96 24.75
C GLU A 467 4.67 -17.79 24.68
N ILE A 468 4.22 -17.31 25.85
CA ILE A 468 3.38 -16.12 25.91
C ILE A 468 4.25 -14.88 26.08
N VAL A 469 4.31 -14.08 25.03
CA VAL A 469 5.21 -12.93 24.90
C VAL A 469 4.42 -11.66 24.61
N LEU A 470 5.02 -10.49 24.84
CA LEU A 470 4.40 -9.24 24.41
C LEU A 470 4.45 -9.16 22.88
N THR A 471 3.30 -8.96 22.27
CA THR A 471 3.12 -8.83 20.82
C THR A 471 2.52 -7.48 20.49
N HIS A 472 2.81 -6.98 19.28
CA HIS A 472 2.16 -5.76 18.82
C HIS A 472 0.66 -5.99 18.56
N GLY A 473 0.31 -7.18 18.05
CA GLY A 473 -1.07 -7.55 17.74
C GLY A 473 -1.63 -6.86 16.50
N ASP A 474 -0.85 -6.09 15.73
CA ASP A 474 -1.26 -5.50 14.44
C ASP A 474 -0.03 -5.06 13.62
N LEU A 475 1.03 -5.88 13.61
CA LEU A 475 2.28 -5.55 12.96
C LEU A 475 2.14 -5.66 11.42
N ASN A 476 1.73 -4.57 10.77
CA ASN A 476 1.50 -4.52 9.33
C ASN A 476 2.18 -3.29 8.67
N MET A 477 2.19 -3.26 7.34
CA MET A 477 2.84 -2.22 6.54
C MET A 477 2.36 -0.78 6.82
N ARG A 478 1.17 -0.57 7.39
CA ARG A 478 0.68 0.76 7.76
C ARG A 478 1.27 1.25 9.08
N ASN A 479 1.66 0.31 9.95
CA ASN A 479 2.08 0.55 11.33
C ASN A 479 3.61 0.58 11.48
N ILE A 480 4.35 0.13 10.45
CA ILE A 480 5.80 0.26 10.36
C ILE A 480 6.16 1.57 9.67
N MET A 481 6.92 2.43 10.34
CA MET A 481 7.35 3.74 9.82
C MET A 481 8.77 3.68 9.27
N MET A 482 8.96 4.27 8.09
CA MET A 482 10.23 4.34 7.36
C MET A 482 10.69 5.79 7.19
N HIS A 483 11.96 6.06 7.46
CA HIS A 483 12.59 7.36 7.21
C HIS A 483 14.00 7.16 6.66
N ASN A 484 14.28 7.74 5.49
CA ASN A 484 15.58 7.64 4.81
C ASN A 484 16.08 6.19 4.68
N GLY A 485 15.20 5.28 4.26
CA GLY A 485 15.55 3.87 4.03
C GLY A 485 15.68 3.01 5.29
N ARG A 486 15.40 3.55 6.49
CA ARG A 486 15.51 2.82 7.77
C ARG A 486 14.21 2.84 8.54
N LEU A 487 14.04 1.85 9.42
CA LEU A 487 12.95 1.81 10.40
C LEU A 487 13.07 3.04 11.31
N SER A 488 12.02 3.86 11.35
CA SER A 488 11.95 5.06 12.19
C SER A 488 11.04 4.89 13.40
N GLY A 489 10.17 3.89 13.39
CA GLY A 489 9.37 3.47 14.54
C GLY A 489 8.17 2.61 14.17
N ILE A 490 7.45 2.17 15.20
CA ILE A 490 6.25 1.34 15.10
C ILE A 490 5.11 2.08 15.81
N ILE A 491 3.94 2.17 15.17
CA ILE A 491 2.77 2.91 15.65
C ILE A 491 1.56 1.99 15.77
N ASP A 492 0.50 2.49 16.39
CA ASP A 492 -0.80 1.80 16.49
C ASP A 492 -0.82 0.59 17.43
N TRP A 493 -0.55 0.83 18.71
CA TRP A 493 -0.36 -0.22 19.73
C TRP A 493 -1.66 -0.60 20.48
N GLU A 494 -2.82 -0.32 19.90
CA GLU A 494 -4.10 -0.53 20.60
C GLU A 494 -4.47 -2.00 20.81
N THR A 495 -3.95 -2.89 19.96
CA THR A 495 -4.10 -4.34 20.04
C THR A 495 -2.95 -5.04 20.78
N CYS A 496 -2.01 -4.27 21.33
CA CYS A 496 -0.85 -4.81 22.03
C CYS A 496 -1.27 -5.64 23.25
N GLY A 497 -0.63 -6.80 23.44
CA GLY A 497 -0.92 -7.69 24.54
C GLY A 497 0.05 -8.86 24.63
N TRP A 498 -0.12 -9.65 25.68
CA TRP A 498 0.57 -10.90 25.92
C TRP A 498 -0.18 -12.01 25.19
N PHE A 499 0.41 -12.54 24.13
CA PHE A 499 -0.18 -13.56 23.25
C PHE A 499 0.85 -14.65 22.91
N PRO A 500 0.43 -15.79 22.34
CA PRO A 500 1.35 -16.78 21.79
C PRO A 500 2.37 -16.18 20.83
N ASP A 501 3.60 -16.68 20.87
CA ASP A 501 4.75 -16.19 20.08
C ASP A 501 4.56 -16.21 18.55
N TYR A 502 3.57 -16.93 18.02
CA TYR A 502 3.21 -16.91 16.60
C TYR A 502 2.28 -15.73 16.21
N TRP A 503 1.66 -15.04 17.17
CA TRP A 503 0.51 -14.16 16.92
C TRP A 503 0.82 -13.00 15.95
N ASP A 504 1.93 -12.29 16.15
CA ASP A 504 2.35 -11.22 15.22
C ASP A 504 2.68 -11.77 13.81
N TYR A 505 3.21 -13.00 13.71
CA TYR A 505 3.54 -13.62 12.42
C TYR A 505 2.28 -13.88 11.60
N THR A 506 1.32 -14.61 12.16
CA THR A 506 0.09 -14.96 11.43
C THR A 506 -0.73 -13.72 11.08
N LYS A 507 -0.81 -12.73 11.98
CA LYS A 507 -1.49 -11.46 11.71
C LYS A 507 -0.81 -10.64 10.62
N ALA A 508 0.53 -10.58 10.61
CA ALA A 508 1.30 -9.92 9.56
C ALA A 508 1.03 -10.55 8.18
N HIS A 509 0.86 -11.87 8.10
CA HIS A 509 0.45 -12.54 6.86
C HIS A 509 -1.01 -12.23 6.48
N PHE A 510 -1.93 -12.12 7.43
CA PHE A 510 -3.35 -11.95 7.16
C PHE A 510 -3.68 -10.59 6.52
N ILE A 511 -3.27 -9.49 7.16
CA ILE A 511 -3.72 -8.12 6.86
C ILE A 511 -3.35 -7.70 5.42
N THR A 512 -2.25 -8.24 4.91
CA THR A 512 -1.71 -7.95 3.58
C THR A 512 -1.37 -9.24 2.83
N LYS A 513 -2.24 -10.25 2.93
CA LYS A 513 -2.09 -11.61 2.36
C LYS A 513 -1.84 -11.70 0.86
N ILE A 514 -2.08 -10.61 0.12
CA ILE A 514 -1.81 -10.53 -1.33
C ILE A 514 -0.48 -9.87 -1.69
N HIS A 515 0.18 -9.19 -0.74
CA HIS A 515 1.36 -8.38 -1.02
C HIS A 515 2.65 -9.20 -0.88
N ARG A 516 3.07 -9.85 -1.97
CA ARG A 516 4.17 -10.84 -1.97
C ARG A 516 5.47 -10.33 -1.37
N ARG A 517 5.91 -9.12 -1.76
CA ARG A 517 7.14 -8.50 -1.22
C ARG A 517 7.07 -8.29 0.29
N TRP A 518 5.88 -8.05 0.84
CA TRP A 518 5.68 -7.93 2.28
C TRP A 518 5.75 -9.29 2.95
N LEU A 519 5.09 -10.31 2.39
CA LEU A 519 5.14 -11.68 2.94
C LEU A 519 6.58 -12.19 3.02
N LYS A 520 7.39 -11.98 1.97
CA LYS A 520 8.83 -12.31 1.99
C LYS A 520 9.59 -11.59 3.12
N ILE A 521 9.27 -10.31 3.37
CA ILE A 521 9.87 -9.55 4.48
C ILE A 521 9.43 -10.13 5.81
N VAL A 522 8.15 -10.46 5.99
CA VAL A 522 7.63 -11.09 7.22
C VAL A 522 8.32 -12.42 7.47
N ASP A 523 8.38 -13.31 6.48
CA ASP A 523 9.07 -14.60 6.61
C ASP A 523 10.52 -14.40 7.08
N ALA A 524 11.27 -13.50 6.43
CA ALA A 524 12.65 -13.19 6.82
C ALA A 524 12.77 -12.54 8.22
N VAL A 525 11.79 -11.74 8.66
CA VAL A 525 11.78 -11.12 10.00
C VAL A 525 11.60 -12.18 11.09
N PHE A 526 10.75 -13.17 10.87
CA PHE A 526 10.43 -14.19 11.89
C PHE A 526 11.31 -15.44 11.83
N GLU A 527 12.06 -15.65 10.74
CA GLU A 527 12.95 -16.80 10.52
C GLU A 527 13.89 -17.11 11.71
N LYS A 528 14.40 -16.07 12.40
CA LYS A 528 15.33 -16.23 13.53
C LYS A 528 14.66 -16.52 14.86
N LEU A 529 13.32 -16.46 14.94
CA LEU A 529 12.58 -16.65 16.18
C LEU A 529 12.23 -18.13 16.33
N ARG A 530 11.22 -18.61 15.60
CA ARG A 530 10.82 -20.02 15.49
C ARG A 530 10.14 -20.26 14.15
N ASN A 531 9.95 -21.53 13.79
CA ASN A 531 9.09 -21.88 12.65
C ASN A 531 7.62 -21.84 13.09
N PHE A 532 6.82 -20.99 12.43
CA PHE A 532 5.40 -20.78 12.69
C PHE A 532 4.49 -21.21 11.50
N GLU A 533 5.02 -22.05 10.60
CA GLU A 533 4.29 -22.48 9.39
C GLU A 533 3.03 -23.30 9.70
N ALA A 534 3.06 -24.10 10.77
CA ALA A 534 1.91 -24.90 11.20
C ALA A 534 0.76 -24.00 11.68
N GLU A 535 1.08 -23.01 12.50
CA GLU A 535 0.14 -22.03 13.04
C GLU A 535 -0.44 -21.16 11.92
N LEU A 536 0.40 -20.77 10.95
CA LEU A 536 -0.03 -20.06 9.76
C LEU A 536 -0.96 -20.90 8.87
N ALA A 537 -0.71 -22.20 8.74
CA ALA A 537 -1.56 -23.11 7.97
C ALA A 537 -2.95 -23.29 8.62
N VAL A 538 -3.01 -23.33 9.95
CA VAL A 538 -4.27 -23.33 10.72
C VAL A 538 -5.01 -22.01 10.48
N GLU A 539 -4.35 -20.88 10.69
CA GLU A 539 -4.94 -19.55 10.51
C GLU A 539 -5.48 -19.33 9.08
N ARG A 540 -4.74 -19.76 8.05
CA ARG A 540 -5.18 -19.67 6.65
C ARG A 540 -6.50 -20.41 6.36
N GLN A 541 -6.76 -21.51 7.07
CA GLN A 541 -8.03 -22.22 6.96
C GLN A 541 -9.16 -21.42 7.62
N LEU A 542 -8.89 -20.83 8.78
CA LEU A 542 -9.85 -20.06 9.56
C LEU A 542 -10.18 -18.69 8.96
N TRP A 543 -9.25 -18.06 8.23
CA TRP A 543 -9.44 -16.73 7.64
C TRP A 543 -10.63 -16.59 6.70
N TRP A 544 -11.09 -17.68 6.09
CA TRP A 544 -12.28 -17.70 5.23
C TRP A 544 -13.61 -17.61 6.00
N TYR A 545 -13.56 -17.79 7.32
CA TYR A 545 -14.72 -17.81 8.20
C TYR A 545 -14.71 -16.65 9.22
N CYS A 546 -13.62 -15.89 9.26
CA CYS A 546 -13.48 -14.74 10.14
C CYS A 546 -13.90 -13.42 9.47
N TYR A 547 -14.42 -13.41 8.23
CA TYR A 547 -14.79 -12.18 7.51
C TYR A 547 -15.97 -12.35 6.55
#